data_AF-C3XIQ7-F1
#
_entry.id   AF-C3XIQ7-F1
#
_cell.length_a   1.000
_cell.length_b   1.000
_cell.length_c   1.000
_cell.angle_alpha   90.00
_cell.angle_beta   90.00
_cell.angle_gamma   90.00
#
_symmetry.space_group_name_H-M   'P 1'
#
loop_
_entity.id
_entity.type
_entity.pdbx_description
1 polymer ?
#
loop_
_entity_poly.entity_id
_entity_poly.type
_entity_poly.pdbx_seq_one_letter_code
_entity_poly.pdbx_strand_id
1 'polypeptide(L)'
;MKKEKFDCSKFILDCFVCVALMIVSIAIFIKPLYYLYGFFIKNGFGFFGLSSNFSYDDFYFIALQFSILSLVPFAIIYFLYKKNKLQYRIYKPSFWFVFISINSFWWYVAYWLSHNFKTYS
;
A
#
# COMPACT_ATOMS: atom_id res chain seq x y z
N MET A 1 13.74 1.07 32.81
CA MET A 1 13.02 1.43 31.57
C MET A 1 11.80 2.26 31.95
N LYS A 2 11.79 3.58 31.73
CA LYS A 2 10.60 4.41 31.96
C LYS A 2 9.53 3.99 30.95
N LYS A 3 8.38 3.49 31.40
CA LYS A 3 7.20 3.28 30.56
C LYS A 3 6.70 4.66 30.15
N GLU A 4 7.13 5.15 28.98
CA GLU A 4 6.48 6.31 28.35
C GLU A 4 4.99 5.98 28.22
N LYS A 5 4.12 6.81 28.82
CA LYS A 5 2.67 6.70 28.59
C LYS A 5 2.44 6.81 27.09
N PHE A 6 1.63 5.90 26.54
CA PHE A 6 1.20 5.99 25.16
C PHE A 6 0.45 7.30 24.97
N ASP A 7 1.02 8.18 24.14
CA ASP A 7 0.44 9.47 23.84
C ASP A 7 -0.41 9.36 22.58
N CYS A 8 -1.74 9.31 22.74
CA CYS A 8 -2.67 9.22 21.63
C CYS A 8 -2.52 10.38 20.65
N SER A 9 -2.17 11.58 21.11
CA SER A 9 -1.98 12.75 20.24
C SER A 9 -0.84 12.50 19.26
N LYS A 10 0.28 11.99 19.79
CA LYS A 10 1.46 11.64 18.98
C LYS A 10 1.19 10.46 18.06
N PHE A 11 0.40 9.47 18.50
CA PHE A 11 -0.03 8.36 17.64
C PHE A 11 -0.84 8.84 16.43
N ILE A 12 -1.81 9.73 16.63
CA ILE A 12 -2.66 10.28 15.57
C ILE A 12 -1.81 11.12 14.60
N LEU A 13 -0.93 11.98 15.13
CA LEU A 13 -0.05 12.81 14.32
C LEU A 13 0.90 11.94 13.46
N ASP A 14 1.45 10.88 14.04
CA ASP A 14 2.26 9.90 13.32
C ASP A 14 1.48 9.23 12.18
N CYS A 15 0.19 8.94 12.39
CA CYS A 15 -0.66 8.40 11.33
C CYS A 15 -0.83 9.37 10.16
N PHE A 16 -1.07 10.65 10.43
CA PHE A 16 -1.16 11.68 9.38
C PHE A 16 0.16 11.86 8.64
N VAL A 17 1.28 11.86 9.34
CA VAL A 17 2.62 11.93 8.73
C VAL A 17 2.88 10.71 7.86
N CYS A 18 2.51 9.51 8.30
CA CYS A 18 2.59 8.30 7.48
C CYS A 18 1.79 8.44 6.18
N VAL A 19 0.54 8.90 6.26
CA VAL A 19 -0.32 9.11 5.09
C VAL A 19 0.27 10.14 4.13
N ALA A 20 0.73 11.28 4.64
CA ALA A 20 1.37 12.30 3.82
C ALA A 20 2.64 11.77 3.13
N LEU A 21 3.49 11.05 3.85
CA LEU A 21 4.70 10.44 3.28
C LEU A 21 4.38 9.43 2.18
N MET A 22 3.29 8.66 2.31
CA MET A 22 2.85 7.77 1.25
C MET A 22 2.43 8.53 0.00
N ILE A 23 1.62 9.57 0.14
CA ILE A 23 1.18 10.37 -1.02
C ILE A 23 2.39 10.97 -1.73
N VAL A 24 3.32 11.55 -0.97
CA VAL A 24 4.57 12.11 -1.52
C VAL A 24 5.42 11.05 -2.20
N SER A 25 5.57 9.86 -1.59
CA SER A 25 6.32 8.77 -2.20
C SER A 25 5.66 8.25 -3.48
N ILE A 26 4.33 8.11 -3.53
CA ILE A 26 3.63 7.73 -4.77
C ILE A 26 3.89 8.76 -5.86
N ALA A 27 3.80 10.06 -5.55
CA ALA A 27 4.05 11.13 -6.53
C ALA A 27 5.48 11.10 -7.09
N ILE A 28 6.48 10.90 -6.23
CA ILE A 28 7.90 10.83 -6.64
C ILE A 28 8.19 9.55 -7.42
N PHE A 29 7.65 8.43 -6.95
CA PHE A 29 7.95 7.11 -7.50
C PHE A 29 6.95 6.67 -8.58
N ILE A 30 6.05 7.54 -9.05
CA ILE A 30 5.00 7.16 -10.02
C ILE A 30 5.58 6.57 -11.31
N LYS A 31 6.65 7.17 -11.84
CA LYS A 31 7.36 6.68 -13.03
C LYS A 31 8.03 5.32 -12.76
N PRO A 32 8.90 5.17 -11.73
CA PRO A 32 9.45 3.87 -11.36
C PRO A 32 8.39 2.79 -11.09
N LEU A 33 7.30 3.16 -10.41
CA LEU A 33 6.17 2.28 -10.10
C LEU A 33 5.49 1.79 -11.36
N TYR A 34 5.28 2.65 -12.35
CA TYR A 34 4.71 2.26 -13.64
C TYR A 34 5.59 1.22 -14.37
N TYR A 35 6.91 1.43 -14.39
CA TYR A 35 7.84 0.45 -14.96
C TYR A 35 7.87 -0.88 -14.19
N LEU A 36 7.90 -0.82 -12.85
CA LEU A 36 7.85 -2.02 -12.01
C LEU A 36 6.54 -2.76 -12.20
N TYR A 37 5.41 -2.07 -12.24
CA TYR A 37 4.10 -2.65 -12.47
C TYR A 37 4.02 -3.35 -13.83
N GLY A 38 4.53 -2.72 -14.91
CA GLY A 38 4.64 -3.37 -16.22
C GLY A 38 5.52 -4.63 -16.19
N PHE A 39 6.60 -4.62 -15.41
CA PHE A 39 7.46 -5.79 -15.19
C PHE A 39 6.76 -6.90 -14.40
N PHE A 40 6.04 -6.57 -13.32
CA PHE A 40 5.30 -7.53 -12.49
C PHE A 40 4.10 -8.13 -13.21
N ILE A 41 3.38 -7.35 -14.03
CA ILE A 41 2.30 -7.90 -14.85
C ILE A 41 2.87 -8.86 -15.90
N LYS A 42 3.95 -8.47 -16.58
CA LYS A 42 4.52 -9.25 -17.67
C LYS A 42 5.25 -10.52 -17.20
N ASN A 43 5.92 -10.47 -16.05
CA ASN A 43 6.77 -11.57 -15.56
C ASN A 43 6.22 -12.28 -14.30
N GLY A 44 5.44 -11.60 -13.46
CA GLY A 44 4.94 -12.12 -12.19
C GLY A 44 3.68 -12.99 -12.31
N PHE A 45 2.78 -12.67 -13.25
CA PHE A 45 1.56 -13.47 -13.47
C PHE A 45 1.82 -14.88 -14.02
N GLY A 46 2.90 -15.05 -14.78
CA GLY A 46 3.34 -16.39 -15.22
C GLY A 46 3.90 -17.25 -14.09
N PHE A 47 4.37 -16.65 -12.99
CA PHE A 47 5.03 -17.37 -11.89
C PHE A 47 4.05 -17.87 -10.80
N PHE A 48 2.89 -17.22 -10.66
CA PHE A 48 1.89 -17.56 -9.64
C PHE A 48 0.82 -18.57 -10.10
N GLY A 49 0.93 -19.11 -11.32
CA GLY A 49 -0.04 -20.08 -11.84
C GLY A 49 -1.45 -19.51 -12.05
N LEU A 50 -1.63 -18.18 -12.01
CA LEU A 50 -2.86 -17.53 -12.45
C LEU A 50 -2.90 -17.56 -13.97
N SER A 51 -3.53 -18.61 -14.49
CA SER A 51 -3.85 -18.85 -15.89
C SER A 51 -4.28 -17.57 -16.62
N SER A 52 -3.92 -17.48 -17.90
CA SER A 52 -4.22 -16.42 -18.87
C SER A 52 -5.72 -16.16 -19.13
N ASN A 53 -6.60 -16.68 -18.27
CA ASN A 53 -8.06 -16.53 -18.32
C ASN A 53 -8.62 -15.65 -17.19
N PHE A 54 -7.78 -15.03 -16.35
CA PHE A 54 -8.25 -14.05 -15.37
C PHE A 54 -8.67 -12.78 -16.11
N SER A 55 -9.99 -12.56 -16.20
CA SER A 55 -10.54 -11.31 -16.72
C SER A 55 -10.05 -10.14 -15.87
N TYR A 56 -9.75 -9.00 -16.50
CA TYR A 56 -9.31 -7.77 -15.82
C TYR A 56 -10.34 -7.28 -14.77
N ASP A 57 -11.57 -7.82 -14.79
CA ASP A 57 -12.69 -7.50 -13.90
C ASP A 57 -12.74 -8.34 -12.62
N ASP A 58 -11.80 -9.27 -12.41
CA ASP A 58 -11.88 -10.14 -11.26
C ASP A 58 -11.36 -9.46 -9.99
N PHE A 59 -12.16 -9.53 -8.93
CA PHE A 59 -11.93 -8.89 -7.63
C PHE A 59 -10.49 -9.05 -7.14
N TYR A 60 -9.97 -10.28 -7.21
CA TYR A 60 -8.63 -10.62 -6.74
C TYR A 60 -7.53 -9.91 -7.52
N PHE A 61 -7.73 -9.70 -8.83
CA PHE A 61 -6.77 -9.00 -9.67
C PHE A 61 -6.69 -7.52 -9.28
N ILE A 62 -7.85 -6.86 -9.14
CA ILE A 62 -7.95 -5.45 -8.74
C ILE A 62 -7.40 -5.24 -7.31
N ALA A 63 -7.77 -6.11 -6.37
CA ALA A 63 -7.31 -6.03 -4.98
C ALA A 63 -5.79 -6.21 -4.86
N LEU A 64 -5.22 -7.14 -5.63
CA LEU A 64 -3.79 -7.41 -5.63
C LEU A 64 -2.99 -6.23 -6.21
N GLN A 65 -3.49 -5.59 -7.26
CA GLN A 65 -2.86 -4.40 -7.83
C GLN A 65 -2.82 -3.23 -6.84
N PHE A 66 -3.93 -2.93 -6.17
CA PHE A 66 -3.95 -1.87 -5.16
C PHE A 66 -3.09 -2.21 -3.95
N SER A 67 -3.04 -3.49 -3.55
CA SER A 67 -2.17 -3.95 -2.48
C SER A 67 -0.69 -3.71 -2.83
N ILE A 68 -0.25 -4.05 -4.05
CA ILE A 68 1.13 -3.78 -4.52
C ILE A 68 1.40 -2.27 -4.55
N LEU A 69 0.46 -1.48 -5.07
CA LEU A 69 0.61 -0.03 -5.17
C LEU A 69 0.80 0.63 -3.79
N SER A 70 0.15 0.10 -2.74
CA SER A 70 0.33 0.57 -1.37
C SER A 70 1.57 -0.02 -0.68
N LEU A 71 1.97 -1.25 -1.02
CA LEU A 71 3.10 -1.94 -0.39
C LEU A 71 4.45 -1.34 -0.77
N VAL A 72 4.63 -0.92 -2.02
CA VAL A 72 5.89 -0.30 -2.49
C VAL A 72 6.24 0.99 -1.74
N PRO A 73 5.35 2.01 -1.62
CA PRO A 73 5.64 3.22 -0.85
C PRO A 73 5.88 2.90 0.63
N PHE A 74 5.15 1.93 1.20
CA PHE A 74 5.40 1.44 2.56
C PHE A 74 6.81 0.84 2.72
N ALA A 75 7.25 0.01 1.79
CA ALA A 75 8.59 -0.58 1.80
C ALA A 75 9.68 0.50 1.66
N ILE A 76 9.46 1.52 0.82
CA ILE A 76 10.36 2.66 0.65
C ILE A 76 10.45 3.47 1.94
N ILE A 77 9.33 3.83 2.56
CA ILE A 77 9.30 4.58 3.82
C ILE A 77 9.99 3.78 4.93
N TYR A 78 9.73 2.47 5.03
CA TYR A 78 10.39 1.59 5.98
C TYR A 78 11.91 1.52 5.75
N PHE A 79 12.35 1.44 4.49
CA PHE A 79 13.76 1.44 4.14
C PHE A 79 14.44 2.77 4.49
N LEU A 80 13.80 3.90 4.19
CA LEU A 80 14.29 5.24 4.54
C LEU A 80 14.38 5.42 6.07
N TYR A 81 13.41 4.88 6.80
CA TYR A 81 13.41 4.87 8.26
C TYR A 81 14.60 4.05 8.80
N LYS A 82 14.83 2.84 8.28
CA LYS A 82 15.97 1.99 8.68
C LYS A 82 17.33 2.61 8.35
N LYS A 83 17.41 3.43 7.31
CA LYS A 83 18.62 4.16 6.91
C LYS A 83 18.81 5.49 7.67
N ASN A 84 17.98 5.80 8.68
CA ASN A 84 18.00 7.07 9.42
C ASN A 84 17.91 8.32 8.51
N LYS A 85 17.33 8.19 7.30
CA LYS A 85 17.11 9.33 6.41
C LYS A 85 15.86 10.14 6.77
N LEU A 86 14.95 9.54 7.53
CA LEU A 86 13.81 10.24 8.12
C LEU A 86 14.20 10.76 9.51
N GLN A 87 14.25 12.08 9.66
CA GLN A 87 14.48 12.72 10.95
C GLN A 87 13.27 12.54 11.90
N TYR A 88 12.08 12.34 11.33
CA TYR A 88 10.84 12.15 12.09
C TYR A 88 10.74 10.71 12.63
N ARG A 89 10.59 10.57 13.96
CA ARG A 89 10.45 9.26 14.65
C ARG A 89 8.99 8.84 14.73
N ILE A 90 8.59 7.98 13.79
CA ILE A 90 7.26 7.38 13.75
C ILE A 90 7.20 6.20 14.74
N TYR A 91 6.16 6.14 15.56
CA TYR A 91 5.86 4.94 16.34
C TYR A 91 5.55 3.76 15.42
N LYS A 92 6.25 2.63 15.65
CA LYS A 92 5.96 1.35 14.97
C LYS A 92 4.46 0.99 14.93
N PRO A 93 3.68 1.09 16.03
CA PRO A 93 2.26 0.78 15.98
C PRO A 93 1.47 1.71 15.05
N SER A 94 1.78 3.01 14.98
CA SER A 94 1.13 3.95 14.04
C SER A 94 1.38 3.54 12.60
N PHE A 95 2.60 3.16 12.27
CA PHE A 95 2.97 2.71 10.94
C PHE A 95 2.20 1.45 10.52
N TRP A 96 2.11 0.45 11.40
CA TRP A 96 1.34 -0.78 11.16
C TRP A 96 -0.16 -0.52 11.07
N PHE A 97 -0.69 0.37 11.91
CA PHE A 97 -2.10 0.74 11.88
C PHE A 97 -2.47 1.33 10.51
N VAL A 98 -1.69 2.30 10.03
CA VAL A 98 -1.92 2.92 8.72
C VAL A 98 -1.77 1.89 7.58
N PHE A 99 -0.80 0.97 7.68
CA PHE A 99 -0.63 -0.10 6.68
C PHE A 99 -1.88 -0.98 6.56
N ILE A 100 -2.39 -1.45 7.70
CA ILE A 100 -3.57 -2.31 7.74
C ILE A 100 -4.78 -1.54 7.24
N SER A 101 -5.03 -0.32 7.73
CA SER A 101 -6.18 0.49 7.33
C SER A 101 -6.23 0.76 5.82
N ILE A 102 -5.09 1.07 5.20
CA ILE A 102 -5.04 1.32 3.76
C ILE A 102 -5.24 0.04 2.95
N ASN A 103 -4.64 -1.07 3.35
CA ASN A 103 -4.88 -2.34 2.68
C ASN A 103 -6.35 -2.77 2.80
N SER A 104 -6.96 -2.65 3.98
CA SER A 104 -8.39 -2.92 4.17
C SER A 104 -9.27 -2.01 3.32
N PHE A 105 -8.95 -0.72 3.23
CA PHE A 105 -9.66 0.23 2.36
C PHE A 105 -9.58 -0.19 0.89
N TRP A 106 -8.39 -0.53 0.39
CA TRP A 106 -8.22 -0.97 -1.00
C TRP A 106 -8.93 -2.28 -1.33
N TRP A 107 -8.95 -3.21 -0.38
CA TRP A 107 -9.74 -4.44 -0.52
C TRP A 107 -11.23 -4.16 -0.60
N TYR A 108 -11.75 -3.23 0.21
CA TYR A 108 -13.13 -2.79 0.10
C TYR A 108 -13.43 -2.11 -1.24
N VAL A 109 -12.55 -1.23 -1.72
CA VAL A 109 -12.68 -0.58 -3.03
C VAL A 109 -12.66 -1.60 -4.16
N ALA A 110 -11.76 -2.58 -4.13
CA ALA A 110 -11.70 -3.66 -5.10
C ALA A 110 -12.99 -4.49 -5.11
N TYR A 111 -13.54 -4.78 -3.93
CA TYR A 111 -14.82 -5.50 -3.79
C TYR A 111 -15.94 -4.70 -4.43
N TRP A 112 -16.07 -3.42 -4.06
CA TRP A 112 -17.08 -2.52 -4.60
C TRP A 112 -16.97 -2.39 -6.12
N LEU A 113 -15.76 -2.19 -6.66
CA LEU A 113 -15.52 -2.12 -8.11
C LEU A 113 -15.93 -3.42 -8.80
N SER A 114 -15.46 -4.57 -8.31
CA SER A 114 -15.76 -5.87 -8.92
C SER A 114 -17.26 -6.20 -8.90
N HIS A 115 -18.01 -5.73 -7.90
CA HIS A 115 -19.43 -6.06 -7.76
C HIS A 115 -20.34 -5.10 -8.53
N ASN A 116 -20.00 -3.80 -8.56
CA ASN A 116 -20.81 -2.77 -9.25
C ASN A 116 -20.46 -2.60 -10.72
N PHE A 117 -19.25 -2.98 -11.17
CA PHE A 117 -18.88 -2.94 -12.59
C PHE A 117 -19.12 -4.28 -13.30
N LYS A 118 -19.23 -5.43 -12.60
CA LYS A 118 -19.69 -6.70 -13.19
C LYS A 118 -21.14 -6.67 -13.67
N THR A 119 -21.97 -5.74 -13.17
CA THR A 119 -23.39 -5.63 -13.58
C THR A 119 -23.61 -4.89 -14.91
N TYR A 120 -22.56 -4.46 -15.60
CA TYR A 120 -22.66 -3.72 -16.87
C TYR A 120 -22.00 -4.41 -18.08
N SER A 121 -21.57 -5.68 -17.97
CA SER A 121 -21.08 -6.46 -19.12
C SER A 121 -22.08 -7.52 -19.57
#